data_AF-A0A5B9QV68-F1
#
_entry.id   AF-A0A5B9QV68-F1
#
_cell.length_a   1.000
_cell.length_b   1.000
_cell.length_c   1.000
_cell.angle_alpha   90.00
_cell.angle_beta   90.00
_cell.angle_gamma   90.00
#
_symmetry.space_group_name_H-M   'P 1'
#
loop_
_entity.id
_entity.type
_entity.pdbx_description
1 polymer ?
#
loop_
_entity_poly.entity_id
_entity_poly.type
_entity_poly.pdbx_seq_one_letter_code
_entity_poly.pdbx_strand_id
1 'polypeptide(L)' 'MPSDVEQIETIRTLTLAQLADMHADPSTGYQFGSEDVTWAELVSRLEQTVDWCDEKLAGYEPFEVRSEGTT' A
#
# COMPACT_ATOMS: atom_id res chain seq x y z
N MET A 1 -17.21 13.62 4.50
CA MET A 1 -15.82 13.26 4.82
C MET A 1 -15.61 11.84 4.36
N PRO A 2 -14.50 11.54 3.66
CA PRO A 2 -14.23 10.18 3.21
C PRO A 2 -14.04 9.28 4.43
N SER A 3 -14.65 8.09 4.39
CA SER A 3 -14.47 7.04 5.38
C SER A 3 -13.02 6.55 5.40
N ASP A 4 -12.60 5.93 6.51
CA ASP A 4 -11.23 5.41 6.63
C ASP A 4 -10.91 4.39 5.51
N VAL A 5 -11.89 3.60 5.10
CA VAL A 5 -11.78 2.65 3.97
C VAL A 5 -11.52 3.40 2.67
N GLU A 6 -12.32 4.43 2.34
CA GLU A 6 -12.13 5.23 1.12
C GLU A 6 -10.77 5.94 1.11
N GLN A 7 -10.26 6.36 2.27
CA GLN A 7 -8.94 6.95 2.40
C GLN A 7 -7.84 5.92 2.12
N ILE A 8 -7.95 4.71 2.67
CA ILE A 8 -6.98 3.62 2.45
C ILE A 8 -7.00 3.16 0.98
N GLU A 9 -8.18 3.03 0.36
CA GLU A 9 -8.30 2.72 -1.07
C GLU A 9 -7.67 3.81 -1.95
N THR A 10 -7.84 5.07 -1.56
CA THR A 10 -7.22 6.21 -2.25
C THR A 10 -5.69 6.13 -2.14
N ILE A 11 -5.15 5.89 -0.95
CA ILE A 11 -3.70 5.74 -0.73
C ILE A 11 -3.15 4.58 -1.56
N ARG A 12 -3.84 3.43 -1.54
CA ARG A 12 -3.47 2.25 -2.33
C ARG A 12 -3.41 2.56 -3.83
N THR A 13 -4.43 3.22 -4.35
CA THR A 13 -4.54 3.56 -5.77
C THR A 13 -3.43 4.51 -6.20
N LEU A 14 -3.16 5.55 -5.41
CA LEU A 14 -2.08 6.50 -5.67
C LEU A 14 -0.70 5.84 -5.62
N THR A 15 -0.49 4.94 -4.66
CA THR A 15 0.77 4.20 -4.50
C THR A 15 1.02 3.26 -5.68
N LEU A 16 -0.01 2.54 -6.14
CA LEU A 16 0.07 1.68 -7.32
C LEU A 16 0.33 2.47 -8.61
N ALA A 17 -0.29 3.64 -8.77
CA ALA A 17 -0.01 4.51 -9.90
C ALA A 17 1.46 4.98 -9.89
N GLN A 18 1.98 5.36 -8.72
CA GLN A 18 3.37 5.77 -8.56
C GLN A 18 4.36 4.63 -8.82
N LEU A 19 4.05 3.40 -8.38
CA LEU A 19 4.83 2.21 -8.74
C LEU A 19 4.83 1.97 -10.25
N ALA A 20 3.68 2.08 -10.91
CA ALA A 20 3.57 1.90 -12.36
C ALA A 20 4.41 2.92 -13.12
N ASP A 21 4.37 4.19 -12.70
CA ASP A 21 5.20 5.26 -13.28
C ASP A 21 6.69 4.99 -13.08
N MET A 22 7.09 4.54 -11.89
CA MET A 22 8.48 4.20 -11.57
C MET A 22 9.01 2.98 -12.33
N HIS A 23 8.14 2.03 -12.68
CA HIS A 23 8.49 0.89 -13.53
C HIS A 23 8.53 1.26 -15.00
N ALA A 24 7.71 2.23 -15.44
CA ALA A 24 7.69 2.70 -16.81
C ALA A 24 8.95 3.49 -17.19
N ASP A 25 9.54 4.22 -16.24
CA ASP A 25 10.81 4.92 -16.40
C ASP A 25 11.75 4.65 -15.22
N PRO A 26 12.58 3.59 -15.29
CA PRO A 26 13.61 3.31 -14.29
C PRO A 26 14.75 4.32 -14.45
N SER A 27 14.52 5.57 -14.07
CA SER A 27 15.56 6.59 -14.08
C SER A 27 16.66 6.20 -13.08
N THR A 28 17.91 6.24 -13.55
CA THR A 28 19.11 5.87 -12.77
C THR A 28 19.38 6.97 -11.73
N GLY A 29 18.68 6.91 -10.60
CA GLY A 29 18.92 7.76 -9.43
C GLY A 29 17.80 8.77 -9.16
N TYR A 30 16.86 8.40 -8.29
CA TYR A 30 15.93 9.35 -7.68
C TYR A 30 16.63 10.02 -6.49
N GLN A 31 17.00 11.29 -6.62
CA GLN A 31 17.47 12.07 -5.48
C GLN A 31 16.27 12.52 -4.63
N PHE A 32 16.03 11.86 -3.51
CA PHE A 32 15.06 12.31 -2.51
C PHE A 32 15.78 13.10 -1.41
N GLY A 33 15.82 14.42 -1.56
CA GLY A 33 16.39 15.31 -0.54
C GLY A 33 17.93 15.21 -0.46
N SER A 34 18.47 15.02 0.74
CA SER A 34 19.92 14.90 1.01
C SER A 34 20.42 13.46 1.14
N GLU A 35 19.53 12.49 0.94
CA GLU A 35 19.85 11.06 1.06
C GLU A 35 19.71 10.40 -0.32
N ASP A 36 20.76 9.70 -0.75
CA ASP A 36 20.72 8.86 -1.93
C ASP A 36 19.86 7.62 -1.64
N VAL A 37 18.55 7.74 -1.83
CA VAL A 37 17.65 6.58 -1.78
C VAL A 37 17.73 5.88 -3.13
N THR A 38 18.15 4.61 -3.11
CA THR A 38 18.20 3.83 -4.35
C THR A 38 16.79 3.61 -4.89
N TRP A 39 16.65 3.52 -6.21
CA TRP A 39 15.38 3.18 -6.85
C TRP A 39 14.74 1.92 -6.23
N ALA A 40 15.55 0.93 -5.90
CA ALA A 40 15.12 -0.31 -5.26
C ALA A 40 14.52 -0.09 -3.86
N GLU A 41 15.12 0.78 -3.05
CA GLU A 41 14.58 1.12 -1.73
C GLU A 41 13.24 1.85 -1.83
N LEU A 42 13.10 2.74 -2.81
CA LEU A 42 11.86 3.46 -3.02
C LEU A 42 10.73 2.53 -3.49
N VAL A 43 11.00 1.65 -4.47
CA VAL A 43 10.03 0.62 -4.90
C VAL A 43 9.64 -0.25 -3.71
N SER A 44 10.61 -0.74 -2.94
CA SER A 44 10.35 -1.58 -1.76
C SER A 44 9.47 -0.89 -0.71
N ARG A 45 9.65 0.42 -0.50
CA ARG A 45 8.79 1.20 0.43
C ARG A 45 7.37 1.36 -0.10
N LEU A 46 7.21 1.57 -1.41
CA LEU A 46 5.89 1.67 -2.03
C LEU A 46 5.16 0.33 -2.00
N GLU A 47 5.84 -0.79 -2.27
CA GLU A 47 5.30 -2.14 -2.14
C GLU A 47 4.82 -2.42 -0.71
N GLN A 48 5.64 -2.11 0.31
CA GLN A 48 5.25 -2.23 1.72
C GLN A 48 4.02 -1.38 2.07
N THR A 49 3.85 -0.23 1.42
CA THR A 49 2.69 0.64 1.63
C THR A 49 1.43 0.01 1.03
N VAL A 50 1.53 -0.62 -0.14
CA VAL A 50 0.43 -1.38 -0.75
C VAL A 50 0.05 -2.57 0.14
N ASP A 51 1.03 -3.34 0.62
CA ASP A 51 0.79 -4.48 1.51
C ASP A 51 0.06 -4.07 2.78
N TRP A 52 0.46 -2.94 3.38
CA TRP A 52 -0.23 -2.38 4.54
C TRP A 52 -1.67 -1.98 4.22
N CYS A 53 -1.92 -1.38 3.04
CA CYS A 53 -3.28 -1.06 2.62
C CYS A 53 -4.14 -2.32 2.46
N ASP A 54 -3.58 -3.36 1.84
CA ASP A 54 -4.26 -4.65 1.64
C ASP A 54 -4.60 -5.32 2.98
N GLU A 55 -3.67 -5.33 3.94
CA GLU A 55 -3.92 -5.84 5.29
C GLU A 55 -5.05 -5.06 5.99
N LYS A 56 -5.04 -3.72 5.89
CA LYS A 56 -6.06 -2.89 6.52
C LYS A 56 -7.43 -3.12 5.90
N LEU A 57 -7.52 -3.13 4.56
CA LEU A 57 -8.78 -3.36 3.85
C LEU A 57 -9.36 -4.74 4.17
N ALA A 58 -8.52 -5.77 4.22
CA ALA A 58 -8.95 -7.11 4.65
C ALA A 58 -9.51 -7.11 6.08
N GLY A 59 -8.95 -6.30 6.98
CA GLY A 59 -9.46 -6.12 8.35
C GLY A 59 -10.80 -5.36 8.44
N TYR A 60 -11.17 -4.61 7.41
CA TYR A 60 -12.49 -3.96 7.30
C TYR A 60 -13.56 -4.87 6.66
N GLU A 61 -13.15 -5.98 6.06
CA GLU A 61 -14.07 -6.94 5.46
C GLU A 61 -14.86 -7.66 6.58
N PRO A 62 -16.21 -7.71 6.53
CA PRO A 62 -16.99 -8.39 7.56
C PRO A 62 -16.64 -9.88 7.59
N PHE A 63 -16.03 -10.36 8.66
CA PHE A 63 -15.82 -11.79 8.87
C PHE A 63 -16.92 -12.39 9.74
N GLU A 64 -17.48 -13.52 9.31
CA GLU A 64 -18.46 -14.28 10.10
C GLU A 64 -17.72 -15.11 11.16
N VAL A 65 -17.86 -14.72 12.43
CA VAL A 65 -17.38 -15.56 13.55
C VAL A 65 -18.40 -16.67 13.78
N ARG A 66 -18.11 -17.87 13.28
CA ARG A 66 -18.92 -19.06 13.55
C ARG A 66 -18.58 -19.61 14.94
N SER A 67 -19.36 -19.24 15.94
CA SER A 67 -19.23 -19.83 17.29
C SER A 67 -19.80 -21.24 17.30
N GLU A 68 -18.95 -22.26 17.47
CA GLU A 68 -19.39 -23.63 17.72
C GLU A 68 -19.78 -23.77 19.19
N GLY A 69 -21.09 -23.85 19.46
CA GLY A 69 -21.61 -24.16 20.78
C GLY A 69 -21.46 -25.65 21.07
N THR A 70 -20.50 -26.02 21.92
CA THR A 70 -20.47 -27.36 22.54
C THR A 70 -21.54 -27.42 23.63
N THR A 71 -22.43 -28.43 23.55
CA THR A 71 -23.44 -28.77 24.57
C THR A 71 -22.86 -29.75 25.58
#